data_AF-A0A9N7H1J3-F1
#
_entry.id   AF-A0A9N7H1J3-F1
#
_cell.length_a   1.000
_cell.length_b   1.000
_cell.length_c   1.000
_cell.angle_alpha   90.00
_cell.angle_beta   90.00
_cell.angle_gamma   90.00
#
_symmetry.space_group_name_H-M   'P 1'
#
loop_
_entity.id
_entity.type
_entity.pdbx_description
1 polymer ?
#
loop_
_entity_poly.entity_id
_entity_poly.type
_entity_poly.pdbx_seq_one_letter_code
_entity_poly.pdbx_strand_id
1 'polypeptide(L)'
;MMLLGRGRAEGIAYFGNTRDSVLAALAPRLAMWLVLGGLTLGAAPQAISGVKVLFALCLILLPAVVTNALARHWKREGLWMRYITATWWTDWLTLFVGLMVALLMAIASPRLLQSATGAGILNGVEFGYSLWLTWYVARVGLLLRRGQAMVLVIAILGSLGLLVAATGLLSPHQRAWHEFLYPLMVQQTQPQPH
;
A
#
# COMPACT_ATOMS: atom_id res chain seq x y z
N MET A 1 -11.35 -1.16 13.35
CA MET A 1 -10.10 -1.65 12.73
C MET A 1 -9.38 -2.69 13.58
N MET A 2 -9.06 -2.42 14.85
CA MET A 2 -8.35 -3.39 15.72
C MET A 2 -9.07 -4.76 15.85
N LEU A 3 -10.40 -4.79 15.92
CA LEU A 3 -11.15 -6.06 15.96
C LEU A 3 -10.93 -6.89 14.68
N LEU A 4 -10.97 -6.25 13.51
CA LEU A 4 -10.75 -6.90 12.22
C LEU A 4 -9.29 -7.33 12.05
N GLY A 5 -8.34 -6.51 12.49
CA GLY A 5 -6.92 -6.84 12.51
C GLY A 5 -6.55 -8.00 13.44
N ARG A 6 -7.36 -8.26 14.47
CA ARG A 6 -7.22 -9.44 15.35
C ARG A 6 -7.96 -10.67 14.84
N GLY A 7 -8.53 -10.63 13.63
CA GLY A 7 -9.27 -11.75 13.05
C GLY A 7 -10.68 -11.95 13.62
N ARG A 8 -11.29 -10.91 14.20
CA ARG A 8 -12.71 -10.93 14.62
C ARG A 8 -13.61 -10.34 13.55
N ALA A 9 -14.47 -11.19 12.98
CA ALA A 9 -15.35 -10.84 11.87
C ALA A 9 -16.41 -9.79 12.26
N GLU A 10 -16.80 -9.74 13.53
CA GLU A 10 -17.70 -8.74 14.11
C GLU A 10 -17.26 -7.30 13.83
N GLY A 11 -15.95 -7.08 13.68
CA GLY A 11 -15.39 -5.78 13.34
C GLY A 11 -15.96 -5.19 12.04
N ILE A 12 -16.46 -6.02 11.12
CA ILE A 12 -16.94 -5.55 9.81
C ILE A 12 -18.23 -4.74 9.93
N ALA A 13 -19.03 -5.00 10.96
CA ALA A 13 -20.31 -4.33 11.20
C ALA A 13 -20.13 -2.86 11.58
N TYR A 14 -18.97 -2.48 12.10
CA TYR A 14 -18.64 -1.11 12.48
C TYR A 14 -18.26 -0.22 11.29
N PHE A 15 -18.09 -0.79 10.09
CA PHE A 15 -17.80 -0.02 8.89
C PHE A 15 -19.09 0.31 8.15
N GLY A 16 -19.24 1.59 7.80
CA GLY A 16 -20.41 2.07 7.06
C GLY A 16 -20.46 1.52 5.62
N ASN A 17 -21.67 1.33 5.11
CA ASN A 17 -21.93 0.88 3.74
C ASN A 17 -22.41 2.02 2.83
N THR A 18 -22.00 3.26 3.12
CA THR A 18 -22.43 4.48 2.41
C THR A 18 -21.28 5.09 1.62
N ARG A 19 -21.61 5.91 0.60
CA ARG A 19 -20.60 6.66 -0.18
C ARG A 19 -19.76 7.58 0.70
N ASP A 20 -20.37 8.22 1.69
CA ASP A 20 -19.67 9.10 2.64
C ASP A 20 -18.64 8.33 3.46
N SER A 21 -18.94 7.07 3.82
CA SER A 21 -18.00 6.20 4.54
C SER A 21 -16.80 5.82 3.67
N VAL A 22 -16.99 5.66 2.36
CA VAL A 22 -15.92 5.40 1.39
C VAL A 22 -15.07 6.66 1.22
N LEU A 23 -15.69 7.83 1.02
CA LEU A 23 -14.98 9.11 0.88
C LEU A 23 -14.21 9.47 2.16
N ALA A 24 -14.78 9.24 3.34
CA ALA A 24 -14.10 9.47 4.62
C ALA A 24 -12.87 8.55 4.80
N ALA A 25 -12.92 7.31 4.31
CA ALA A 25 -11.78 6.40 4.33
C ALA A 25 -10.71 6.76 3.27
N LEU A 26 -11.12 7.39 2.16
CA LEU A 26 -10.23 7.84 1.09
C LEU A 26 -9.54 9.17 1.44
N ALA A 27 -10.22 10.05 2.17
CA ALA A 27 -9.79 11.42 2.44
C ALA A 27 -8.38 11.51 3.06
N PRO A 28 -7.99 10.71 4.08
CA PRO A 28 -6.65 10.75 4.64
C PRO A 28 -5.56 10.39 3.63
N ARG A 29 -5.82 9.38 2.78
CA ARG A 29 -4.88 8.98 1.72
C ARG A 29 -4.74 10.09 0.68
N LEU A 30 -5.85 10.65 0.21
CA LEU A 30 -5.80 11.76 -0.74
C LEU A 30 -5.11 12.98 -0.17
N ALA A 31 -5.37 13.35 1.08
CA ALA A 31 -4.72 14.46 1.75
C ALA A 31 -3.20 14.24 1.83
N MET A 32 -2.77 13.05 2.27
CA MET A 32 -1.34 12.72 2.37
C MET A 32 -0.66 12.75 0.99
N TRP A 33 -1.32 12.24 -0.06
CA TRP A 33 -0.81 12.28 -1.43
C TRP A 33 -0.78 13.68 -2.03
N LEU A 34 -1.80 14.50 -1.80
CA LEU A 34 -1.85 15.88 -2.27
C LEU A 34 -0.76 16.73 -1.61
N VAL A 35 -0.55 16.56 -0.30
CA VAL A 35 0.48 17.27 0.45
C VAL A 35 1.87 16.82 0.01
N LEU A 36 2.13 15.51 -0.02
CA LEU A 36 3.45 14.97 -0.39
C LEU A 36 3.76 15.22 -1.87
N GLY A 37 2.78 15.02 -2.74
CA GLY A 37 2.85 15.29 -4.18
C GLY A 37 3.06 16.78 -4.47
N GLY A 38 2.32 17.64 -3.77
CA GLY A 38 2.48 19.10 -3.86
C GLY A 38 3.86 19.56 -3.40
N LEU A 39 4.38 19.02 -2.30
CA LEU A 39 5.74 19.26 -1.83
C LEU A 39 6.79 18.83 -2.85
N THR A 40 6.64 17.64 -3.46
CA THR A 40 7.58 17.17 -4.49
C THR A 40 7.54 18.01 -5.77
N LEU A 41 6.36 18.50 -6.17
CA LEU A 41 6.21 19.41 -7.31
C LEU A 41 6.83 20.79 -7.04
N GLY A 42 6.70 21.30 -5.81
CA GLY A 42 7.31 22.56 -5.39
C GLY A 42 8.82 22.48 -5.24
N ALA A 43 9.37 21.33 -4.82
CA ALA A 43 10.81 21.14 -4.62
C ALA A 43 11.58 20.82 -5.91
N ALA A 44 10.95 20.20 -6.93
CA ALA A 44 11.58 19.91 -8.22
C ALA A 44 10.55 19.93 -9.36
N PRO A 45 10.45 21.02 -10.15
CA PRO A 45 9.48 21.16 -11.23
C PRO A 45 9.96 20.39 -12.47
N GLN A 46 9.90 19.07 -12.43
CA GLN A 46 10.13 18.21 -13.60
C GLN A 46 8.79 17.66 -14.09
N ALA A 47 8.57 17.66 -15.41
CA ALA A 47 7.37 17.09 -16.05
C ALA A 47 7.09 15.62 -15.65
N ILE A 48 8.14 14.92 -15.21
CA ILE A 48 8.12 13.57 -14.63
C ILE A 48 7.23 13.47 -13.37
N SER A 49 7.06 14.57 -12.62
CA SER A 49 6.29 14.58 -11.37
C SER A 49 4.79 14.37 -11.59
N GLY A 50 4.22 14.92 -12.68
CA GLY A 50 2.81 14.73 -13.02
C GLY A 50 2.46 13.26 -13.34
N VAL A 51 3.35 12.57 -14.07
CA VAL A 51 3.19 11.13 -14.38
C VAL A 51 3.28 10.29 -13.11
N LYS A 52 4.18 10.62 -12.18
CA LYS A 52 4.29 9.94 -10.88
C LYS A 52 3.03 10.07 -10.04
N VAL A 53 2.41 11.26 -10.02
CA VAL A 53 1.15 11.51 -9.30
C VAL A 53 0.00 10.72 -9.94
N LEU A 54 -0.11 10.73 -11.27
CA LEU A 54 -1.15 9.96 -11.98
C LEU A 54 -0.97 8.45 -11.76
N PHE A 55 0.28 7.97 -11.78
CA PHE A 55 0.60 6.58 -11.55
C PHE A 55 0.25 6.14 -10.10
N ALA A 56 0.57 6.96 -9.11
CA ALA A 56 0.18 6.73 -7.73
C ALA A 56 -1.34 6.69 -7.55
N LEU A 57 -2.06 7.60 -8.21
CA LEU A 57 -3.52 7.59 -8.22
C LEU A 57 -4.05 6.29 -8.82
N CYS A 58 -3.49 5.85 -9.95
CA CYS A 58 -3.83 4.56 -10.56
C CYS A 58 -3.56 3.40 -9.59
N LEU A 59 -2.43 3.36 -8.90
CA LEU A 59 -2.11 2.31 -7.92
C LEU A 59 -3.12 2.23 -6.77
N ILE A 60 -3.67 3.36 -6.32
CA ILE A 60 -4.67 3.39 -5.24
C ILE A 60 -6.05 2.98 -5.74
N LEU A 61 -6.42 3.41 -6.96
CA LEU A 61 -7.73 3.13 -7.53
C LEU A 61 -7.82 1.72 -8.14
N LEU A 62 -6.71 1.14 -8.63
CA LEU A 62 -6.71 -0.19 -9.26
C LEU A 62 -7.33 -1.26 -8.38
N PRO A 63 -6.92 -1.43 -7.10
CA PRO A 63 -7.51 -2.42 -6.21
C PRO A 63 -9.00 -2.18 -5.97
N ALA A 64 -9.43 -0.92 -5.91
CA ALA A 64 -10.84 -0.58 -5.75
C ALA A 64 -11.67 -0.96 -7.00
N VAL A 65 -11.16 -0.68 -8.20
CA VAL A 65 -11.83 -1.02 -9.47
C VAL A 65 -11.86 -2.54 -9.67
N VAL A 66 -10.75 -3.23 -9.44
CA VAL A 66 -10.65 -4.69 -9.58
C VAL A 66 -11.59 -5.39 -8.60
N THR A 67 -11.59 -4.98 -7.34
CA THR A 67 -12.49 -5.57 -6.33
C THR A 67 -13.95 -5.26 -6.60
N ASN A 68 -14.26 -4.08 -7.16
CA ASN A 68 -15.61 -3.75 -7.59
C ASN A 68 -16.03 -4.68 -8.72
N ALA A 69 -15.24 -4.77 -9.79
CA ALA A 69 -15.54 -5.64 -10.94
C ALA A 69 -15.77 -7.10 -10.53
N LEU A 70 -14.95 -7.64 -9.62
CA LEU A 70 -15.13 -8.98 -9.06
C LEU A 70 -16.38 -9.09 -8.17
N ALA A 71 -16.67 -8.09 -7.35
CA ALA A 71 -17.90 -8.04 -6.56
C ALA A 71 -19.15 -8.00 -7.44
N ARG A 72 -19.10 -7.29 -8.58
CA ARG A 72 -20.15 -7.29 -9.62
C ARG A 72 -20.31 -8.67 -10.23
N HIS A 73 -19.21 -9.29 -10.64
CA HIS A 73 -19.21 -10.64 -11.21
C HIS A 73 -19.82 -11.68 -10.26
N TRP A 74 -19.61 -11.52 -8.95
CA TRP A 74 -20.18 -12.40 -7.92
C TRP A 74 -21.55 -11.95 -7.37
N LYS A 75 -22.16 -10.91 -7.93
CA LYS A 75 -23.44 -10.32 -7.47
C LYS A 75 -23.45 -9.89 -6.00
N ARG A 76 -22.30 -9.42 -5.49
CA ARG A 76 -22.07 -8.97 -4.10
C ARG A 76 -21.80 -7.46 -4.00
N GLU A 77 -22.23 -6.69 -4.99
CA GLU A 77 -22.01 -5.23 -5.10
C GLU A 77 -22.48 -4.46 -3.86
N GLY A 78 -23.61 -4.88 -3.27
CA GLY A 78 -24.16 -4.25 -2.06
C GLY A 78 -23.29 -4.36 -0.82
N LEU A 79 -22.28 -5.23 -0.82
CA LEU A 79 -21.31 -5.38 0.28
C LEU A 79 -19.97 -4.71 -0.03
N TRP A 80 -19.77 -4.25 -1.28
CA TRP A 80 -18.50 -3.71 -1.75
C TRP A 80 -18.12 -2.41 -1.03
N MET A 81 -19.08 -1.50 -0.78
CA MET A 81 -18.80 -0.23 -0.10
C MET A 81 -18.27 -0.48 1.32
N ARG A 82 -18.92 -1.37 2.08
CA ARG A 82 -18.43 -1.78 3.40
C ARG A 82 -17.06 -2.46 3.33
N TYR A 83 -16.84 -3.32 2.34
CA TYR A 83 -15.55 -3.98 2.13
C TYR A 83 -14.43 -2.98 1.83
N ILE A 84 -14.63 -2.04 0.91
CA ILE A 84 -13.57 -1.10 0.49
C ILE A 84 -13.24 -0.12 1.62
N THR A 85 -14.26 0.37 2.34
CA THR A 85 -14.08 1.19 3.54
C THR A 85 -13.29 0.42 4.60
N ALA A 86 -13.67 -0.83 4.88
CA ALA A 86 -12.94 -1.66 5.84
C ALA A 86 -11.48 -1.86 5.40
N THR A 87 -11.25 -2.22 4.13
CA THR A 87 -9.93 -2.49 3.57
C THR A 87 -9.01 -1.29 3.71
N TRP A 88 -9.45 -0.10 3.29
CA TRP A 88 -8.63 1.12 3.38
C TRP A 88 -8.30 1.50 4.81
N TRP A 89 -9.24 1.32 5.73
CA TRP A 89 -9.00 1.57 7.13
C TRP A 89 -8.08 0.54 7.78
N THR A 90 -8.23 -0.74 7.44
CA THR A 90 -7.37 -1.81 7.98
C THR A 90 -5.98 -1.80 7.38
N ASP A 91 -5.77 -1.19 6.22
CA ASP A 91 -4.44 -1.07 5.61
C ASP A 91 -3.48 -0.22 6.46
N TRP A 92 -4.00 0.82 7.13
CA TRP A 92 -3.23 1.57 8.13
C TRP A 92 -2.69 0.69 9.25
N LEU A 93 -3.38 -0.41 9.56
CA LEU A 93 -2.93 -1.35 10.58
C LEU A 93 -1.62 -2.03 10.18
N THR A 94 -1.39 -2.26 8.89
CA THR A 94 -0.09 -2.77 8.38
C THR A 94 1.03 -1.79 8.69
N LEU A 95 0.81 -0.48 8.48
CA LEU A 95 1.79 0.56 8.83
C LEU A 95 2.06 0.61 10.33
N PHE A 96 1.02 0.49 11.17
CA PHE A 96 1.21 0.43 12.63
C PHE A 96 1.98 -0.82 13.06
N VAL A 97 1.70 -1.98 12.47
CA VAL A 97 2.45 -3.22 12.75
C VAL A 97 3.90 -3.08 12.30
N GLY A 98 4.16 -2.55 11.11
CA GLY A 98 5.51 -2.24 10.62
C GLY A 98 6.26 -1.30 11.57
N LEU A 99 5.62 -0.21 11.99
CA LEU A 99 6.20 0.73 12.95
C LEU A 99 6.51 0.08 14.30
N MET A 100 5.63 -0.79 14.80
CA MET A 100 5.87 -1.54 16.04
C MET A 100 7.05 -2.50 15.90
N VAL A 101 7.16 -3.22 14.79
CA VAL A 101 8.30 -4.11 14.51
C VAL A 101 9.59 -3.29 14.41
N ALA A 102 9.56 -2.18 13.67
CA ALA A 102 10.70 -1.28 13.55
C ALA A 102 11.12 -0.70 14.92
N LEU A 103 10.17 -0.34 15.77
CA LEU A 103 10.43 0.14 17.13
C LEU A 103 11.06 -0.95 18.02
N LEU A 104 10.51 -2.17 17.99
CA LEU A 104 11.07 -3.32 18.72
C LEU A 104 12.51 -3.62 18.26
N MET A 105 12.76 -3.52 16.95
CA MET A 105 14.10 -3.66 16.39
C MET A 105 15.03 -2.52 16.80
N ALA A 106 14.55 -1.28 16.83
CA ALA A 106 15.31 -0.11 17.28
C ALA A 106 15.77 -0.27 18.73
N ILE A 107 14.87 -0.76 19.59
CA ILE A 107 15.14 -1.02 21.02
C ILE A 107 16.13 -2.18 21.17
N ALA A 108 15.95 -3.27 20.41
CA ALA A 108 16.82 -4.43 20.47
C ALA A 108 18.25 -4.11 19.98
N SER A 109 18.37 -3.49 18.80
CA SER A 109 19.60 -2.88 18.34
C SER A 109 19.35 -2.00 17.10
N PRO A 110 19.69 -0.70 17.16
CA PRO A 110 19.43 0.24 16.07
C PRO A 110 20.22 -0.09 14.79
N ARG A 111 21.28 -0.90 14.87
CA ARG A 111 22.03 -1.38 13.69
C ARG A 111 21.23 -2.38 12.85
N LEU A 112 20.24 -3.07 13.42
CA LEU A 112 19.41 -3.98 12.63
C LEU A 112 18.55 -3.23 11.61
N LEU A 113 18.06 -2.02 11.93
CA LEU A 113 17.26 -1.21 11.00
C LEU A 113 18.02 -0.84 9.72
N GLN A 114 19.35 -0.71 9.80
CA GLN A 114 20.22 -0.41 8.65
C GLN A 114 20.76 -1.66 7.96
N SER A 115 20.55 -2.84 8.56
CA SER A 115 21.03 -4.10 8.01
C SER A 115 20.06 -4.67 6.96
N ALA A 116 20.60 -5.33 5.94
CA ALA A 116 19.79 -6.05 4.94
C ALA A 116 18.88 -7.10 5.60
N THR A 117 19.33 -7.74 6.68
CA THR A 117 18.54 -8.70 7.47
C THR A 117 17.33 -8.03 8.10
N GLY A 118 17.50 -6.86 8.71
CA GLY A 118 16.40 -6.14 9.34
C GLY A 118 15.39 -5.59 8.33
N ALA A 119 15.87 -5.09 7.20
CA ALA A 119 14.99 -4.73 6.09
C ALA A 119 14.19 -5.95 5.59
N GLY A 120 14.83 -7.12 5.47
CA GLY A 120 14.15 -8.36 5.07
C GLY A 120 13.07 -8.80 6.05
N ILE A 121 13.34 -8.72 7.37
CA ILE A 121 12.35 -9.04 8.41
C ILE A 121 11.16 -8.08 8.35
N LEU A 122 11.42 -6.78 8.29
CA LEU A 122 10.37 -5.77 8.26
C LEU A 122 9.45 -5.95 7.04
N ASN A 123 10.05 -6.04 5.84
CA ASN A 123 9.31 -6.27 4.60
C ASN A 123 8.56 -7.60 4.62
N GLY A 124 9.17 -8.66 5.16
CA GLY A 124 8.53 -9.97 5.26
C GLY A 124 7.30 -9.97 6.17
N VAL A 125 7.39 -9.30 7.33
CA VAL A 125 6.26 -9.17 8.26
C VAL A 125 5.16 -8.30 7.68
N GLU A 126 5.50 -7.15 7.11
CA GLU A 126 4.53 -6.25 6.47
C GLU A 126 3.82 -6.95 5.30
N PHE A 127 4.57 -7.63 4.43
CA PHE A 127 4.01 -8.36 3.31
C PHE A 127 3.11 -9.52 3.76
N GLY A 128 3.58 -10.35 4.69
CA GLY A 128 2.81 -11.47 5.21
C GLY A 128 1.53 -11.03 5.92
N TYR A 129 1.62 -9.97 6.73
CA TYR A 129 0.47 -9.40 7.41
C TYR A 129 -0.52 -8.77 6.44
N SER A 130 -0.04 -8.01 5.45
CA SER A 130 -0.87 -7.39 4.41
C SER A 130 -1.60 -8.45 3.57
N LEU A 131 -0.92 -9.53 3.20
CA LEU A 131 -1.51 -10.64 2.44
C LEU A 131 -2.62 -11.33 3.25
N TRP A 132 -2.34 -11.64 4.51
CA TRP A 132 -3.31 -12.26 5.41
C TRP A 132 -4.53 -11.35 5.64
N LEU A 133 -4.29 -10.07 5.89
CA LEU A 133 -5.33 -9.08 6.16
C LEU A 133 -6.19 -8.86 4.91
N THR A 134 -5.60 -8.71 3.72
CA THR A 134 -6.33 -8.58 2.45
C THR A 134 -7.21 -9.80 2.20
N TRP A 135 -6.67 -11.01 2.39
CA TRP A 135 -7.43 -12.24 2.24
C TRP A 135 -8.58 -12.35 3.26
N TYR A 136 -8.32 -12.03 4.53
CA TYR A 136 -9.31 -12.11 5.60
C TYR A 136 -10.43 -11.08 5.42
N VAL A 137 -10.09 -9.82 5.14
CA VAL A 137 -11.03 -8.72 4.90
C VAL A 137 -11.87 -9.00 3.66
N ALA A 138 -11.29 -9.54 2.57
CA ALA A 138 -12.06 -9.94 1.39
C ALA A 138 -13.07 -11.05 1.72
N ARG A 139 -12.65 -12.03 2.54
CA ARG A 139 -13.54 -13.13 2.92
C ARG A 139 -14.71 -12.66 3.79
N VAL A 140 -14.44 -11.83 4.79
CA VAL A 140 -15.46 -11.35 5.74
C VAL A 140 -16.30 -10.22 5.15
N GLY A 141 -15.69 -9.30 4.41
CA GLY A 141 -16.33 -8.12 3.82
C GLY A 141 -17.28 -8.46 2.69
N LEU A 142 -16.86 -9.34 1.77
CA LEU A 142 -17.65 -9.74 0.59
C LEU A 142 -18.37 -11.09 0.77
N LEU A 143 -18.24 -11.75 1.93
CA LEU A 143 -18.79 -13.09 2.22
C LEU A 143 -18.37 -14.14 1.17
N LEU A 144 -17.10 -14.10 0.77
CA LEU A 144 -16.55 -14.95 -0.30
C LEU A 144 -16.11 -16.33 0.20
N ARG A 145 -16.15 -17.35 -0.67
CA ARG A 145 -15.52 -18.65 -0.39
C ARG A 145 -13.99 -18.50 -0.40
N ARG A 146 -13.28 -19.40 0.31
CA ARG A 146 -11.80 -19.37 0.44
C ARG A 146 -11.08 -19.24 -0.91
N GLY A 147 -11.54 -19.96 -1.94
CA GLY A 147 -11.00 -19.89 -3.30
C GLY A 147 -11.26 -18.56 -4.00
N GLN A 148 -12.45 -17.97 -3.84
CA GLN A 148 -12.79 -16.67 -4.44
C GLN A 148 -11.97 -15.53 -3.80
N ALA A 149 -11.74 -15.59 -2.49
CA ALA A 149 -10.85 -14.65 -1.81
C ALA A 149 -9.40 -14.77 -2.33
N MET A 150 -8.93 -16.00 -2.60
CA MET A 150 -7.61 -16.23 -3.21
C MET A 150 -7.54 -15.61 -4.62
N VAL A 151 -8.57 -15.83 -5.45
CA VAL A 151 -8.66 -15.23 -6.79
C VAL A 151 -8.65 -13.70 -6.73
N LEU A 152 -9.34 -13.10 -5.76
CA LEU A 152 -9.34 -11.65 -5.57
C LEU A 152 -7.94 -11.13 -5.20
N VAL A 153 -7.25 -11.80 -4.27
CA VAL A 153 -5.87 -11.43 -3.89
C VAL A 153 -4.93 -11.55 -5.08
N ILE A 154 -5.01 -12.65 -5.84
CA ILE A 154 -4.20 -12.85 -7.05
C ILE A 154 -4.53 -11.79 -8.11
N ALA A 155 -5.80 -11.43 -8.28
CA ALA A 155 -6.20 -10.38 -9.22
C ALA A 155 -5.66 -8.99 -8.81
N ILE A 156 -5.68 -8.67 -7.51
CA ILE A 156 -5.07 -7.43 -7.00
C ILE A 156 -3.56 -7.44 -7.22
N LEU A 157 -2.86 -8.49 -6.78
CA LEU A 157 -1.40 -8.61 -6.95
C LEU A 157 -1.00 -8.63 -8.42
N GLY A 158 -1.73 -9.35 -9.26
CA GLY A 158 -1.47 -9.43 -10.70
C GLY A 158 -1.72 -8.10 -11.40
N SER A 159 -2.78 -7.36 -11.04
CA SER A 159 -3.04 -6.04 -11.62
C SER A 159 -2.01 -5.00 -11.17
N LEU A 160 -1.62 -5.01 -9.89
CA LEU A 160 -0.52 -4.16 -9.39
C LEU A 160 0.82 -4.51 -10.06
N GLY A 161 1.14 -5.80 -10.15
CA GLY A 161 2.35 -6.28 -10.82
C GLY A 161 2.39 -5.93 -12.30
N LEU A 162 1.25 -6.04 -13.00
CA LEU A 162 1.12 -5.62 -14.39
C LEU A 162 1.29 -4.10 -14.54
N LEU A 163 0.72 -3.32 -13.63
CA LEU A 163 0.85 -1.87 -13.63
C LEU A 163 2.31 -1.44 -13.41
N VAL A 164 3.02 -2.10 -12.49
CA VAL A 164 4.46 -1.89 -12.25
C VAL A 164 5.30 -2.33 -13.46
N ALA A 165 5.01 -3.49 -14.04
CA ALA A 165 5.69 -3.97 -15.24
C ALA A 165 5.47 -3.05 -16.44
N ALA A 166 4.24 -2.55 -16.63
CA ALA A 166 3.90 -1.59 -17.67
C ALA A 166 4.70 -0.29 -17.50
N THR A 167 4.86 0.21 -16.27
CA THR A 167 5.76 1.35 -16.04
C THR A 167 7.22 1.04 -16.28
N GLY A 168 7.69 -0.16 -15.92
CA GLY A 168 9.06 -0.59 -16.23
C GLY A 168 9.34 -0.62 -17.73
N LEU A 169 8.33 -0.98 -18.54
CA LEU A 169 8.41 -0.95 -20.00
C LEU A 169 8.32 0.47 -20.58
N LEU A 170 7.42 1.30 -20.05
CA LEU A 170 7.17 2.67 -20.55
C LEU A 170 8.24 3.67 -20.11
N SER A 171 8.98 3.39 -19.04
CA SER A 171 10.05 4.25 -18.52
C SER A 171 11.39 3.52 -18.37
N PRO A 172 11.99 2.99 -19.46
CA PRO A 172 13.30 2.31 -19.39
C PRO A 172 14.42 3.21 -18.87
N HIS A 173 14.28 4.54 -19.03
CA HIS A 173 15.23 5.54 -18.55
C HIS A 173 15.06 5.92 -17.06
N GLN A 174 13.98 5.48 -16.40
CA GLN A 174 13.78 5.66 -14.95
C GLN A 174 14.05 4.37 -14.18
N ARG A 175 15.22 3.75 -14.44
CA ARG A 175 15.90 2.98 -13.39
C ARG A 175 16.35 3.95 -12.29
N ALA A 176 15.37 4.53 -11.59
CA ALA A 176 15.55 5.46 -10.48
C ALA A 176 16.34 4.83 -9.32
N TRP A 177 16.58 3.51 -9.34
CA TRP A 177 17.56 2.87 -8.47
C TRP A 177 18.99 3.40 -8.68
N HIS A 178 19.38 3.78 -9.91
CA HIS A 178 20.72 4.32 -10.16
C HIS A 178 20.87 5.80 -9.78
N GLU A 179 19.87 6.64 -10.06
CA GLU A 179 19.91 8.07 -9.70
C GLU A 179 19.77 8.33 -8.19
N PHE A 180 19.03 7.48 -7.45
CA PHE A 180 18.95 7.61 -5.98
C PHE A 180 20.23 7.12 -5.26
N LEU A 181 20.96 6.13 -5.81
CA LEU A 181 22.16 5.58 -5.17
C LEU A 181 23.46 6.34 -5.50
N TYR A 182 23.54 6.99 -6.66
CA TYR A 182 24.76 7.71 -7.07
C TYR A 182 25.16 8.88 -6.15
N PRO A 183 24.26 9.79 -5.74
CA PRO A 183 24.67 10.93 -4.91
C PRO A 183 25.07 10.49 -3.48
N LEU A 184 24.49 9.41 -2.95
CA LEU A 184 24.86 8.86 -1.64
C LEU A 184 26.25 8.18 -1.65
N MET A 185 26.66 7.59 -2.78
CA MET A 185 27.99 7.00 -2.92
C MET A 185 29.08 8.06 -3.19
N VAL A 186 28.75 9.16 -3.89
CA VAL A 186 29.72 10.23 -4.19
C VAL A 186 30.00 11.11 -2.97
N GLN A 187 29.04 11.28 -2.07
CA GLN A 187 29.20 12.13 -0.88
C GLN A 187 30.06 11.49 0.22
N GLN A 188 30.32 10.18 0.16
CA GLN A 188 31.27 9.51 1.08
C GLN A 188 32.73 9.58 0.63
N THR A 189 33.02 10.05 -0.58
CA THR A 189 34.36 9.98 -1.20
C THR A 189 35.07 11.33 -1.31
N GLN A 190 34.55 12.41 -0.72
CA GLN A 190 35.33 13.64 -0.59
C GLN A 190 36.15 13.59 0.70
N PRO A 191 37.49 13.43 0.64
CA PRO A 191 38.34 13.84 1.74
C PRO A 191 38.22 15.37 1.87
N GLN A 192 37.94 15.85 3.08
CA GLN A 192 38.15 17.26 3.43
C GLN A 192 39.63 17.61 3.15
N PRO A 193 39.93 18.63 2.33
CA PRO A 193 41.18 19.34 2.47
C PRO A 193 41.05 20.33 3.64
N HIS A 194 42.11 20.37 4.44
CA HIS A 194 42.34 21.20 5.63
C HIS A 194 42.03 22.69 5.44
#